data_AF-A0AAI9G6V9-F1
#
_entry.id   AF-A0AAI9G6V9-F1
#
_cell.length_a   1.000
_cell.length_b   1.000
_cell.length_c   1.000
_cell.angle_alpha   90.00
_cell.angle_beta   90.00
_cell.angle_gamma   90.00
#
_symmetry.space_group_name_H-M   'P 1'
#
loop_
_entity.id
_entity.type
_entity.pdbx_description
1 polymer ?
#
loop_
_entity_poly.entity_id
_entity_poly.type
_entity_poly.pdbx_seq_one_letter_code
_entity_poly.pdbx_strand_id
1 'polypeptide(L)'
;MESITNFIKGLSEYQASFFTLFLVALFTPGTLIMFMFQRDLFISLDTVKLILVCVSISFPLIIVGSVPVAYEFKFEGAETLPFMETTFAGAFVSLMSCTVSIFVAYCFSLNFLYFCYILILVYISVYIATVVSVWRKHREQT
;
A
#
# COMPACT_ATOMS: atom_id res chain seq x y z
N MET A 1 -19.45 31.53 13.16
CA MET A 1 -19.10 31.46 11.72
C MET A 1 -17.61 31.20 11.66
N GLU A 2 -17.21 29.93 11.69
CA GLU A 2 -15.79 29.58 11.50
C GLU A 2 -15.38 30.03 10.10
N SER A 3 -14.33 30.84 10.01
CA SER A 3 -13.87 31.38 8.74
C SER A 3 -13.45 30.22 7.83
N ILE A 4 -13.91 30.25 6.57
CA ILE A 4 -13.55 29.33 5.50
C ILE A 4 -12.02 29.10 5.42
N THR A 5 -11.23 30.09 5.83
CA THR A 5 -9.77 30.02 5.93
C THR A 5 -9.25 28.97 6.93
N ASN A 6 -9.93 28.75 8.05
CA ASN A 6 -9.56 27.74 9.04
C ASN A 6 -9.95 26.32 8.58
N PHE A 7 -11.06 26.18 7.85
CA PHE A 7 -11.46 24.93 7.21
C PHE A 7 -10.50 24.54 6.07
N ILE A 8 -10.08 25.52 5.25
CA ILE A 8 -9.09 25.31 4.16
C ILE A 8 -7.71 24.95 4.73
N LYS A 9 -7.26 25.62 5.80
CA LYS A 9 -5.97 25.28 6.45
C LYS A 9 -5.99 23.88 7.06
N GLY A 10 -7.07 23.50 7.75
CA GLY A 10 -7.25 22.15 8.29
C GLY A 10 -7.32 21.07 7.22
N LEU A 11 -8.01 21.31 6.10
CA LEU A 11 -8.01 20.36 4.97
C LEU A 11 -6.63 20.24 4.31
N SER A 12 -5.87 21.34 4.19
CA SER A 12 -4.61 21.36 3.45
C SER A 12 -3.51 20.49 4.07
N GLU A 13 -3.41 20.43 5.41
CA GLU A 13 -2.35 19.69 6.09
C GLU A 13 -2.58 18.18 6.05
N TYR A 14 -3.81 17.74 6.30
CA TYR A 14 -4.19 16.33 6.17
C TYR A 14 -4.04 15.87 4.72
N GLN A 15 -4.60 16.60 3.75
CA GLN A 15 -4.50 16.23 2.34
C GLN A 15 -3.06 16.21 1.82
N ALA A 16 -2.21 17.15 2.26
CA ALA A 16 -0.79 17.14 1.92
C ALA A 16 -0.10 15.88 2.47
N SER A 17 -0.35 15.53 3.74
CA SER A 17 0.21 14.33 4.35
C SER A 17 -0.26 13.05 3.66
N PHE A 18 -1.55 12.97 3.31
CA PHE A 18 -2.12 11.87 2.54
C PHE A 18 -1.47 11.74 1.15
N PHE A 19 -1.28 12.86 0.45
CA PHE A 19 -0.64 12.85 -0.86
C PHE A 19 0.83 12.43 -0.78
N THR A 20 1.58 12.92 0.20
CA THR A 20 2.98 12.53 0.40
C THR A 20 3.11 11.03 0.69
N LEU A 21 2.29 10.49 1.59
CA LEU A 21 2.31 9.05 1.91
C LEU A 21 1.94 8.19 0.69
N PHE A 22 0.99 8.64 -0.13
CA PHE A 22 0.67 7.95 -1.38
C PHE A 22 1.85 7.94 -2.35
N LEU A 23 2.54 9.06 -2.55
CA LEU A 23 3.74 9.11 -3.40
C LEU A 23 4.85 8.20 -2.86
N VAL A 24 5.06 8.18 -1.54
CA VAL A 24 6.01 7.27 -0.91
C VAL A 24 5.63 5.81 -1.19
N ALA A 25 4.36 5.44 -1.00
CA ALA A 25 3.87 4.10 -1.33
C ALA A 25 3.99 3.75 -2.83
N LEU A 26 3.96 4.75 -3.71
CA LEU A 26 4.07 4.57 -5.15
C LEU A 26 5.51 4.38 -5.65
N PHE A 27 6.48 5.06 -5.03
CA PHE A 27 7.88 5.01 -5.48
C PHE A 27 8.75 4.06 -4.66
N THR A 28 8.56 4.01 -3.34
CA THR A 28 9.45 3.30 -2.43
C THR A 28 9.50 1.79 -2.68
N PRO A 29 8.36 1.07 -2.83
CA PRO A 29 8.39 -0.37 -3.09
C PRO A 29 9.17 -0.72 -4.37
N GLY A 30 8.83 -0.05 -5.49
CA GLY A 30 9.51 -0.27 -6.77
C GLY A 30 11.01 0.04 -6.70
N THR A 31 11.39 1.14 -6.04
CA THR A 31 12.79 1.54 -5.87
C THR A 31 13.57 0.49 -5.07
N LEU A 32 13.01 0.03 -3.95
CA LEU A 32 13.66 -0.96 -3.08
C LEU A 32 13.77 -2.33 -3.74
N ILE A 33 12.72 -2.78 -4.45
CA ILE A 33 12.75 -4.05 -5.21
C ILE A 33 13.83 -3.99 -6.29
N MET A 34 13.86 -2.92 -7.08
CA MET A 34 14.85 -2.75 -8.14
C MET A 34 16.27 -2.68 -7.58
N PHE A 35 16.48 -1.89 -6.53
CA PHE A 35 17.78 -1.76 -5.88
C PHE A 35 18.28 -3.10 -5.31
N MET A 36 17.39 -3.89 -4.70
CA MET A 36 17.78 -5.13 -4.04
C MET A 36 17.98 -6.30 -5.01
N PHE A 37 17.12 -6.46 -6.01
CA PHE A 37 17.09 -7.64 -6.87
C PHE A 37 17.59 -7.42 -8.30
N GLN A 38 17.59 -6.16 -8.77
CA GLN A 38 17.92 -5.79 -10.15
C GLN A 38 18.83 -4.56 -10.16
N ARG A 39 19.88 -4.58 -9.34
CA ARG A 39 20.78 -3.44 -9.11
C ARG A 39 21.43 -2.91 -10.38
N ASP A 40 21.84 -3.80 -11.29
CA ASP A 40 22.46 -3.40 -12.55
C ASP A 40 21.48 -2.61 -13.42
N LEU A 41 20.22 -3.08 -13.49
CA LEU A 41 19.15 -2.39 -14.18
C LEU A 41 18.85 -1.03 -13.51
N PHE A 42 18.81 -0.98 -12.18
CA PHE A 42 18.60 0.24 -11.41
C PHE A 42 19.66 1.33 -11.71
N ILE A 43 20.93 0.94 -11.85
CA ILE A 43 22.03 1.88 -12.13
C ILE A 43 22.05 2.31 -13.61
N SER A 44 21.65 1.40 -14.52
CA SER A 44 21.68 1.64 -15.97
C SER A 44 20.55 2.52 -16.50
N LEU A 45 19.43 2.64 -15.77
CA LEU A 45 18.23 3.33 -16.23
C LEU A 45 18.31 4.84 -15.95
N ASP A 46 17.92 5.64 -16.95
CA ASP A 46 17.66 7.07 -16.74
C ASP A 46 16.53 7.29 -15.72
N THR A 47 16.61 8.39 -14.97
CA THR A 47 15.66 8.72 -13.87
C THR A 47 14.19 8.60 -14.28
N VAL A 48 13.82 9.07 -15.47
CA VAL A 48 12.42 9.00 -15.96
C VAL A 48 11.98 7.55 -16.18
N LYS A 49 12.84 6.72 -16.76
CA LYS A 49 12.54 5.30 -16.99
C LYS A 49 12.47 4.54 -15.67
N LEU A 50 13.38 4.84 -14.75
CA LEU A 50 13.39 4.27 -13.40
C LEU A 50 12.09 4.58 -12.65
N ILE A 51 11.64 5.84 -12.68
CA ILE A 51 10.35 6.26 -12.11
C ILE A 51 9.20 5.43 -12.71
N LEU A 52 9.16 5.30 -14.04
CA LEU A 52 8.08 4.59 -14.71
C LEU A 52 8.05 3.09 -14.34
N VAL A 53 9.22 2.45 -14.22
CA VAL A 53 9.35 1.07 -13.76
C VAL A 53 8.91 0.94 -12.30
N CYS A 54 9.33 1.86 -11.42
CA CYS A 54 8.96 1.81 -10.01
C CYS A 54 7.45 1.95 -9.81
N VAL A 55 6.82 2.87 -10.55
CA VAL A 55 5.36 3.03 -10.57
C VAL A 55 4.70 1.76 -11.10
N SER A 56 5.21 1.18 -12.19
CA SER A 56 4.64 -0.04 -12.79
C SER A 56 4.69 -1.24 -11.86
N ILE A 57 5.73 -1.35 -11.03
CA ILE A 57 5.85 -2.40 -10.00
C ILE A 57 4.92 -2.12 -8.83
N SER A 58 4.83 -0.87 -8.36
CA SER A 58 4.09 -0.52 -7.14
C SER A 58 2.58 -0.45 -7.36
N PHE A 59 2.13 -0.05 -8.55
CA PHE A 59 0.71 0.08 -8.86
C PHE A 59 -0.11 -1.22 -8.65
N PRO A 60 0.29 -2.39 -9.18
CA PRO A 60 -0.44 -3.63 -8.90
C PRO A 60 -0.42 -4.00 -7.41
N LEU A 61 0.67 -3.67 -6.68
CA LEU A 61 0.72 -3.88 -5.23
C LEU A 61 -0.33 -3.03 -4.52
N ILE A 62 -0.48 -1.76 -4.89
CA ILE A 62 -1.49 -0.84 -4.33
C ILE A 62 -2.91 -1.36 -4.58
N ILE A 63 -3.18 -1.86 -5.80
CA ILE A 63 -4.48 -2.47 -6.11
C ILE A 63 -4.77 -3.64 -5.17
N VAL A 64 -3.81 -4.57 -5.02
CA VAL A 64 -3.97 -5.74 -4.15
C VAL A 64 -4.16 -5.34 -2.69
N GLY A 65 -3.42 -4.36 -2.18
CA GLY A 65 -3.59 -3.85 -0.82
C GLY A 65 -4.91 -3.11 -0.59
N SER A 66 -5.51 -2.55 -1.65
CA SER A 66 -6.81 -1.87 -1.57
C SER A 66 -8.00 -2.83 -1.45
N VAL A 67 -7.86 -4.09 -1.90
CA VAL A 67 -8.92 -5.11 -1.81
C VAL A 67 -9.40 -5.40 -0.39
N PRO A 68 -8.54 -5.73 0.60
CA PRO A 68 -8.99 -5.99 1.97
C PRO A 68 -9.65 -4.74 2.59
N VAL A 69 -9.13 -3.55 2.31
CA VAL A 69 -9.71 -2.29 2.80
C VAL A 69 -11.10 -2.06 2.23
N ALA A 70 -11.27 -2.25 0.92
CA ALA A 70 -12.57 -2.14 0.26
C ALA A 70 -13.59 -3.15 0.83
N TYR A 71 -13.14 -4.36 1.17
CA TYR A 71 -13.96 -5.39 1.79
C TYR A 71 -14.46 -4.96 3.18
N GLU A 72 -13.59 -4.38 4.01
CA GLU A 72 -13.96 -3.87 5.32
C GLU A 72 -14.98 -2.73 5.24
N PHE A 73 -14.75 -1.72 4.39
CA PHE A 73 -15.70 -0.61 4.20
C PHE A 73 -17.09 -1.08 3.72
N LYS A 74 -17.12 -2.03 2.79
CA LYS A 74 -18.38 -2.60 2.31
C LYS A 74 -19.14 -3.32 3.42
N PHE A 75 -18.42 -4.00 4.32
CA PHE A 75 -19.04 -4.70 5.44
C PHE A 75 -19.59 -3.74 6.50
N GLU A 76 -18.95 -2.58 6.72
CA GLU A 76 -19.43 -1.55 7.64
C GLU A 76 -20.68 -0.79 7.14
N GLY A 77 -21.26 -1.22 6.01
CA GLY A 77 -22.50 -0.68 5.47
C GLY A 77 -22.31 0.59 4.65
N ALA A 78 -21.10 0.87 4.17
CA ALA A 78 -20.86 2.00 3.28
C ALA A 78 -21.64 1.82 1.97
N GLU A 79 -22.61 2.71 1.71
CA GLU A 79 -23.39 2.70 0.46
C GLU A 79 -22.52 2.99 -0.77
N THR A 80 -21.44 3.76 -0.57
CA THR A 80 -20.43 4.05 -1.59
C THR A 80 -19.04 3.83 -1.01
N LEU A 81 -18.14 3.23 -1.78
CA LEU A 81 -16.75 3.06 -1.38
C LEU A 81 -16.05 4.42 -1.50
N PRO A 82 -15.52 4.98 -0.40
CA PRO A 82 -14.75 6.21 -0.47
C PRO A 82 -13.42 5.91 -1.17
N PHE A 83 -13.37 6.18 -2.48
CA PHE A 83 -12.26 5.77 -3.36
C PHE A 83 -10.90 6.28 -2.85
N MET A 84 -10.84 7.54 -2.42
CA MET A 84 -9.61 8.14 -1.92
C MET A 84 -9.13 7.47 -0.63
N GLU A 85 -10.03 7.23 0.33
CA GLU A 85 -9.70 6.59 1.61
C GLU A 85 -9.30 5.13 1.41
N THR A 86 -10.02 4.41 0.54
CA THR A 86 -9.76 3.01 0.19
C THR A 86 -8.40 2.88 -0.49
N THR A 87 -8.12 3.71 -1.50
CA THR A 87 -6.86 3.69 -2.24
C THR A 87 -5.70 4.08 -1.34
N PHE A 88 -5.90 5.05 -0.45
CA PHE A 88 -4.87 5.51 0.46
C PHE A 88 -4.51 4.45 1.51
N ALA A 89 -5.51 3.93 2.22
CA ALA A 89 -5.30 2.86 3.19
C ALA A 89 -4.75 1.60 2.49
N GLY A 90 -5.21 1.31 1.29
CA GLY A 90 -4.66 0.25 0.44
C GLY A 90 -3.18 0.47 0.12
N ALA A 91 -2.79 1.67 -0.29
CA ALA A 91 -1.39 2.02 -0.54
C ALA A 91 -0.52 1.87 0.70
N PHE A 92 -1.04 2.23 1.88
CA PHE A 92 -0.36 2.01 3.15
C PHE A 92 -0.17 0.51 3.47
N VAL A 93 -1.23 -0.29 3.32
CA VAL A 93 -1.17 -1.75 3.47
C VAL A 93 -0.14 -2.36 2.53
N SER A 94 -0.10 -1.92 1.28
CA SER A 94 0.88 -2.38 0.29
C SER A 94 2.31 -1.99 0.64
N LEU A 95 2.52 -0.74 1.10
CA LEU A 95 3.83 -0.27 1.54
C LEU A 95 4.35 -1.10 2.71
N MET A 96 3.52 -1.32 3.74
CA MET A 96 3.89 -2.13 4.91
C MET A 96 4.17 -3.58 4.51
N SER A 97 3.28 -4.20 3.75
CA SER A 97 3.41 -5.60 3.31
C SER A 97 4.66 -5.81 2.47
N CYS A 98 4.94 -4.89 1.54
CA CYS A 98 6.11 -4.95 0.70
C CYS A 98 7.40 -4.71 1.51
N THR A 99 7.41 -3.72 2.38
CA THR A 99 8.59 -3.41 3.22
C THR A 99 8.96 -4.58 4.13
N VAL A 100 7.98 -5.22 4.79
CA VAL A 100 8.21 -6.42 5.60
C VAL A 100 8.79 -7.55 4.74
N SER A 101 8.25 -7.77 3.55
CA SER A 101 8.71 -8.82 2.65
C SER A 101 10.14 -8.59 2.16
N ILE A 102 10.47 -7.34 1.81
CA ILE A 102 11.83 -6.93 1.43
C ILE A 102 12.78 -7.10 2.61
N PHE A 103 12.39 -6.68 3.82
CA PHE A 103 13.21 -6.79 5.02
C PHE A 103 13.54 -8.25 5.33
N VAL A 104 12.55 -9.15 5.29
CA VAL A 104 12.78 -10.59 5.48
C VAL A 104 13.71 -11.13 4.39
N ALA A 105 13.44 -10.82 3.12
CA ALA A 105 14.30 -11.27 2.02
C ALA A 105 15.73 -10.76 2.13
N TYR A 106 15.93 -9.53 2.63
CA TYR A 106 17.24 -8.95 2.91
C TYR A 106 17.97 -9.72 4.03
N CYS A 107 17.32 -9.93 5.18
CA CYS A 107 17.93 -10.63 6.32
C CYS A 107 18.42 -12.04 5.97
N PHE A 108 17.70 -12.74 5.10
CA PHE A 108 18.04 -14.10 4.69
C PHE A 108 18.76 -14.18 3.34
N SER A 109 19.14 -13.03 2.75
CA SER A 109 19.80 -12.96 1.43
C SER A 109 19.09 -13.77 0.34
N LEU A 110 17.76 -13.70 0.31
CA LEU A 110 16.92 -14.48 -0.58
C LEU A 110 16.94 -13.92 -2.00
N ASN A 111 16.74 -14.79 -2.99
CA ASN A 111 16.56 -14.36 -4.37
C ASN A 111 15.15 -13.75 -4.59
N PHE A 112 14.95 -13.16 -5.77
CA PHE A 112 13.69 -12.48 -6.12
C PHE A 112 12.47 -13.41 -6.06
N LEU A 113 12.63 -14.68 -6.46
CA LEU A 113 11.52 -15.64 -6.49
C LEU A 113 11.03 -15.97 -5.07
N TYR A 114 11.94 -16.16 -4.12
CA TYR A 114 11.56 -16.34 -2.71
C TYR A 114 10.95 -15.09 -2.10
N PHE A 115 11.41 -13.90 -2.48
CA PHE A 115 10.74 -12.65 -2.10
C PHE A 115 9.29 -12.60 -2.59
N CYS A 116 9.02 -13.00 -3.83
CA CYS A 116 7.65 -13.06 -4.35
C CYS A 116 6.77 -14.01 -3.53
N TYR A 117 7.29 -15.17 -3.12
CA TYR A 117 6.53 -16.08 -2.24
C TYR A 117 6.25 -15.47 -0.87
N ILE A 118 7.22 -14.81 -0.25
CA ILE A 118 7.02 -14.12 1.03
C ILE A 118 5.98 -13.02 0.87
N LEU A 119 6.06 -12.22 -0.19
CA LEU A 119 5.11 -11.15 -0.47
C LEU A 119 3.69 -11.68 -0.62
N ILE A 120 3.50 -12.78 -1.37
CA ILE A 120 2.21 -13.44 -1.51
C ILE A 120 1.69 -13.93 -0.16
N LEU A 121 2.54 -14.58 0.65
CA LEU A 121 2.17 -15.05 1.99
C LEU A 121 1.75 -13.90 2.92
N VAL A 122 2.44 -12.76 2.85
CA VAL A 122 2.09 -11.56 3.62
C VAL A 122 0.74 -10.99 3.17
N TYR A 123 0.46 -10.90 1.86
CA TYR A 123 -0.86 -10.44 1.40
C TYR A 123 -1.98 -11.41 1.79
N ILE A 124 -1.74 -12.72 1.72
CA ILE A 124 -2.72 -13.73 2.15
C ILE A 124 -2.99 -13.59 3.66
N SER A 125 -1.96 -13.38 4.48
CA SER A 125 -2.14 -13.22 5.92
C SER A 125 -2.91 -11.95 6.28
N VAL A 126 -2.65 -10.84 5.58
CA VAL A 126 -3.44 -9.60 5.70
C VAL A 126 -4.89 -9.86 5.33
N TYR A 127 -5.15 -10.52 4.20
CA TYR A 127 -6.51 -10.81 3.75
C TYR A 127 -7.28 -11.69 4.75
N ILE A 128 -6.65 -12.75 5.25
CA ILE A 128 -7.24 -13.62 6.27
C ILE A 128 -7.52 -12.82 7.55
N ALA A 129 -6.58 -11.98 8.00
CA ALA A 129 -6.76 -11.14 9.18
C ALA A 129 -7.96 -10.20 9.03
N THR A 130 -8.13 -9.58 7.86
CA THR A 130 -9.30 -8.74 7.55
C THR A 130 -10.60 -9.54 7.54
N VAL A 131 -10.62 -10.73 6.93
CA VAL A 131 -11.84 -11.57 6.94
C VAL A 131 -12.21 -11.99 8.37
N VAL A 132 -11.22 -12.35 9.19
CA VAL A 132 -11.43 -12.71 10.60
C VAL A 132 -11.92 -11.51 11.42
N SER A 133 -11.35 -10.32 11.21
CA SER A 133 -11.77 -9.10 11.92
C SER A 133 -13.21 -8.73 11.59
N VAL A 134 -13.56 -8.77 10.30
CA VAL A 134 -14.92 -8.55 9.79
C VAL A 134 -15.89 -9.57 10.37
N TRP A 135 -15.54 -10.86 10.35
CA TRP A 135 -16.39 -11.92 10.90
C TRP A 135 -16.60 -11.77 12.41
N ARG A 136 -15.58 -11.34 13.15
CA ARG A 136 -15.71 -11.05 14.59
C ARG A 136 -16.67 -9.88 14.84
N LYS A 137 -16.53 -8.78 14.09
CA LYS A 137 -17.46 -7.63 14.15
C LYS A 137 -18.91 -8.07 13.88
N HIS A 138 -19.12 -8.98 12.91
CA HIS A 138 -20.47 -9.49 12.61
C HIS A 138 -21.13 -10.22 13.78
N ARG A 139 -20.38 -11.07 14.49
CA ARG A 139 -20.88 -11.81 15.65
C ARG A 139 -21.23 -10.90 16.83
N GLU A 140 -20.52 -9.80 17.00
CA GLU A 140 -20.78 -8.86 18.11
C GLU A 140 -22.05 -8.02 17.88
N GLN A 141 -22.50 -7.89 16.63
CA GLN A 141 -23.70 -7.14 16.26
C GLN A 141 -24.98 -7.98 16.17
N THR A 142 -24.87 -9.31 16.23
CA THR A 142 -26.01 -10.26 16.19
C THR A 142 -26.30 -10.80 17.58
#